data_AF-A0A061AIR1-F1
#
_entry.id   AF-A0A061AIR1-F1
#
_cell.length_a   1.000
_cell.length_b   1.000
_cell.length_c   1.000
_cell.angle_alpha   90.00
_cell.angle_beta   90.00
_cell.angle_gamma   90.00
#
_symmetry.space_group_name_H-M   'P 1'
#
loop_
_entity.id
_entity.type
_entity.pdbx_description
1 polymer ?
#
loop_
_entity_poly.entity_id
_entity_poly.type
_entity_poly.pdbx_seq_one_letter_code
_entity_poly.pdbx_strand_id
1 'polypeptide(L)'
;MSPSASTSKQVCGVCEKEAKSRCGGCKRIPFCSAECQELIWSTHKALCKSDPDIFHPPPLTARELGDLWPLINQLRTTQRSAQPSTLMQEARKYYGRGFSEETLGAILTTPAPPETSDSSIWGQREHLLRLAREVLDAAYVESTGGHRDHLNDPRQRNPWQEFQPVLLECAASLQTDPRDKKRSPAEVSLQMMRLFNSFLRQAIMYINLQMDVIQEHDERKGPELLLTTIAAGRRLKKVFEEDVLQKPGTPMAVPLIIGMLVEKLTANFEALEQHIAR
;
A
#
# COMPACT_ATOMS: atom_id res chain seq x y z
N MET A 1 -45.68 -8.24 4.60
CA MET A 1 -44.87 -8.65 3.44
C MET A 1 -43.44 -8.26 3.73
N SER A 2 -42.59 -9.22 4.08
CA SER A 2 -41.18 -8.97 4.37
C SER A 2 -40.41 -8.77 3.06
N PRO A 3 -39.51 -7.78 2.95
CA PRO A 3 -38.67 -7.65 1.77
C PRO A 3 -37.74 -8.86 1.68
N SER A 4 -37.88 -9.65 0.61
CA SER A 4 -36.94 -10.71 0.27
C SER A 4 -35.57 -10.09 0.05
N ALA A 5 -34.66 -10.29 1.01
CA ALA A 5 -33.30 -9.81 0.93
C ALA A 5 -32.61 -10.45 -0.28
N SER A 6 -32.38 -9.66 -1.34
CA SER A 6 -31.49 -10.04 -2.43
C SER A 6 -30.07 -10.10 -1.87
N THR A 7 -29.64 -11.29 -1.46
CA THR A 7 -28.24 -11.51 -1.10
C THR A 7 -27.41 -11.37 -2.37
N SER A 8 -26.84 -10.19 -2.58
CA SER A 8 -25.85 -9.99 -3.63
C SER A 8 -24.72 -10.99 -3.41
N LYS A 9 -24.52 -11.88 -4.38
CA LYS A 9 -23.43 -12.86 -4.32
C LYS A 9 -22.12 -12.10 -4.23
N GLN A 10 -21.31 -12.45 -3.22
CA GLN A 10 -20.01 -11.81 -3.05
C GLN A 10 -19.02 -12.35 -4.07
N VAL A 11 -18.17 -11.47 -4.59
CA VAL A 11 -17.13 -11.80 -5.56
C VAL A 11 -15.78 -11.88 -4.86
N CYS A 12 -14.90 -12.77 -5.32
CA CYS A 12 -13.56 -12.93 -4.79
C CYS A 12 -12.75 -11.63 -4.91
N GLY A 13 -12.03 -11.26 -3.84
CA GLY A 13 -11.15 -10.09 -3.81
C GLY A 13 -9.90 -10.20 -4.70
N VAL A 14 -9.65 -11.38 -5.27
CA VAL A 14 -8.46 -11.66 -6.08
C VAL A 14 -8.83 -11.83 -7.56
N CYS A 15 -9.71 -12.79 -7.89
CA CYS A 15 -9.99 -13.17 -9.28
C CYS A 15 -11.45 -12.95 -9.74
N GLU A 16 -12.25 -12.21 -8.96
CA GLU A 16 -13.66 -11.84 -9.26
C GLU A 16 -14.68 -12.99 -9.37
N LYS A 17 -14.26 -14.27 -9.35
CA LYS A 17 -15.16 -15.44 -9.26
C LYS A 17 -16.07 -15.38 -8.03
N GLU A 18 -17.20 -16.09 -8.06
CA GLU A 18 -18.10 -16.20 -6.91
C GLU A 18 -17.35 -16.70 -5.67
N ALA A 19 -17.45 -15.93 -4.58
CA ALA A 19 -16.77 -16.26 -3.34
C ALA A 19 -17.50 -17.36 -2.58
N LYS A 20 -16.73 -18.35 -2.11
CA LYS A 20 -17.23 -19.49 -1.33
C LYS A 20 -16.93 -19.35 0.16
N SER A 21 -15.96 -18.50 0.49
CA SER A 21 -15.51 -18.29 1.87
C SER A 21 -15.03 -16.86 2.08
N ARG A 22 -14.73 -16.54 3.33
CA ARG A 22 -14.05 -15.29 3.74
C ARG A 22 -12.83 -15.67 4.57
N CYS A 23 -11.84 -14.78 4.62
CA CYS A 23 -10.69 -14.95 5.52
C CYS A 23 -11.15 -15.32 6.94
N GLY A 24 -10.69 -16.45 7.49
CA GLY A 24 -11.07 -16.86 8.84
C GLY A 24 -10.62 -15.89 9.95
N GLY A 25 -9.56 -15.12 9.69
CA GLY A 25 -9.00 -14.15 10.63
C GLY A 25 -9.80 -12.85 10.72
N CYS A 26 -9.94 -12.14 9.60
CA CYS A 26 -10.61 -10.82 9.58
C CYS A 26 -12.06 -10.88 9.10
N LYS A 27 -12.48 -11.96 8.43
CA LYS A 27 -13.81 -12.14 7.81
C LYS A 27 -14.18 -11.08 6.78
N ARG A 28 -13.23 -10.27 6.29
CA ARG A 28 -13.51 -9.17 5.35
C ARG A 28 -13.35 -9.57 3.91
N ILE A 29 -12.21 -10.18 3.57
CA ILE A 29 -11.88 -10.47 2.18
C ILE A 29 -12.57 -11.78 1.77
N PRO A 30 -13.47 -11.73 0.77
CA PRO A 30 -14.08 -12.91 0.20
C PRO A 30 -13.12 -13.64 -0.76
N PHE A 31 -13.11 -14.97 -0.71
CA PHE A 31 -12.30 -15.83 -1.56
C PHE A 31 -13.15 -16.90 -2.25
N CYS A 32 -12.84 -17.19 -3.51
CA CYS A 32 -13.48 -18.31 -4.23
C CYS A 32 -12.88 -19.67 -3.83
N SER A 33 -11.64 -19.69 -3.33
CA SER A 33 -10.90 -20.90 -2.99
C SER A 33 -9.72 -20.60 -2.05
N ALA A 34 -9.08 -21.65 -1.50
CA ALA A 34 -7.92 -21.51 -0.62
C ALA A 34 -6.68 -21.02 -1.38
N GLU A 35 -6.54 -21.39 -2.64
CA GLU A 35 -5.43 -20.99 -3.51
C GLU A 35 -5.40 -19.46 -3.68
N CYS A 36 -6.55 -18.83 -3.94
CA CYS A 36 -6.64 -17.36 -4.00
C CYS A 36 -6.31 -16.69 -2.65
N GLN A 37 -6.60 -17.34 -1.53
CA GLN A 37 -6.24 -16.81 -0.22
C GLN A 37 -4.73 -16.92 0.02
N GLU A 38 -4.11 -18.04 -0.35
CA GLU A 38 -2.68 -18.29 -0.21
C GLU A 38 -1.85 -17.36 -1.10
N LEU A 39 -2.26 -17.16 -2.35
CA LEU A 39 -1.57 -16.29 -3.32
C LEU A 39 -1.31 -14.88 -2.77
N ILE A 40 -2.29 -14.29 -2.08
CA ILE A 40 -2.13 -12.94 -1.52
C ILE A 40 -1.77 -12.94 -0.04
N TRP A 41 -1.49 -14.10 0.58
CA TRP A 41 -1.36 -14.20 2.04
C TRP A 41 -0.18 -13.38 2.57
N SER A 42 0.93 -13.31 1.84
CA SER A 42 2.12 -12.53 2.18
C SER A 42 1.80 -11.07 2.49
N THR A 43 0.99 -10.42 1.65
CA THR A 43 0.53 -9.04 1.82
C THR A 43 -0.70 -8.94 2.69
N HIS A 44 -1.65 -9.88 2.55
CA HIS A 44 -2.87 -9.89 3.35
C HIS A 44 -2.59 -10.04 4.85
N LYS A 45 -1.59 -10.83 5.25
CA LYS A 45 -1.24 -11.06 6.66
C LYS A 45 -0.97 -9.75 7.41
N ALA A 46 -0.29 -8.79 6.77
CA ALA A 46 -0.03 -7.47 7.35
C ALA A 46 -1.29 -6.62 7.54
N LEU A 47 -2.30 -6.87 6.72
CA LEU A 47 -3.57 -6.15 6.67
C LEU A 47 -4.70 -6.89 7.38
N CYS A 48 -4.45 -8.13 7.83
CA CYS A 48 -5.41 -9.01 8.43
C CYS A 48 -5.59 -8.63 9.90
N LYS A 49 -6.85 -8.52 10.35
CA LYS A 49 -7.24 -8.09 11.71
C LYS A 49 -6.84 -6.66 12.09
N SER A 50 -6.37 -5.84 11.14
CA SER A 50 -6.23 -4.40 11.34
C SER A 50 -7.60 -3.71 11.37
N ASP A 51 -7.63 -2.42 11.69
CA ASP A 51 -8.78 -1.55 11.47
C ASP A 51 -9.35 -1.73 10.04
N PRO A 52 -10.69 -1.87 9.87
CA PRO A 52 -11.33 -2.01 8.56
C PRO A 52 -11.26 -0.78 7.70
N ASP A 53 -11.27 0.38 8.30
CA ASP A 53 -11.54 1.66 7.68
C ASP A 53 -10.24 2.44 7.43
N ILE A 54 -9.14 1.93 7.95
CA ILE A 54 -7.80 2.50 7.81
C ILE A 54 -6.87 1.48 7.15
N PHE A 55 -6.13 1.95 6.15
CA PHE A 55 -4.99 1.22 5.63
C PHE A 55 -3.78 1.36 6.55
N HIS A 56 -3.29 0.24 7.10
CA HIS A 56 -2.08 0.24 7.89
C HIS A 56 -0.94 -0.42 7.10
N PRO A 57 0.11 0.33 6.71
CA PRO A 57 1.29 -0.29 6.14
C PRO A 57 1.95 -1.21 7.17
N PRO A 58 2.57 -2.32 6.73
CA PRO A 58 3.22 -3.24 7.65
C PRO A 58 4.36 -2.54 8.38
N PRO A 59 4.72 -3.06 9.57
CA PRO A 59 5.97 -2.70 10.17
C PRO A 59 7.16 -3.00 9.26
N LEU A 60 8.27 -2.31 9.49
CA LEU A 60 9.55 -2.66 8.90
C LEU A 60 10.01 -4.03 9.41
N THR A 61 10.56 -4.80 8.50
CA THR A 61 11.31 -6.02 8.82
C THR A 61 12.62 -5.68 9.54
N ALA A 62 13.22 -6.66 10.22
CA ALA A 62 14.51 -6.48 10.87
C ALA A 62 15.61 -6.06 9.88
N ARG A 63 15.56 -6.55 8.64
CA ARG A 63 16.47 -6.14 7.56
C ARG A 63 16.25 -4.66 7.21
N GLU A 64 15.01 -4.26 6.90
CA GLU A 64 14.70 -2.85 6.58
C GLU A 64 15.11 -1.91 7.70
N LEU A 65 14.92 -2.30 8.97
CA LEU A 65 15.37 -1.49 10.10
C LEU A 65 16.90 -1.38 10.15
N GLY A 66 17.62 -2.48 9.90
CA GLY A 66 19.09 -2.50 9.82
C GLY A 66 19.62 -1.61 8.70
N ASP A 67 18.97 -1.61 7.55
CA ASP A 67 19.31 -0.75 6.39
C ASP A 67 18.96 0.72 6.67
N LEU A 68 17.88 0.97 7.43
CA LEU A 68 17.42 2.32 7.78
C LEU A 68 18.34 3.00 8.80
N TRP A 69 18.89 2.26 9.76
CA TRP A 69 19.57 2.83 10.93
C TRP A 69 20.73 3.79 10.60
N PRO A 70 21.64 3.44 9.68
CA PRO A 70 22.71 4.34 9.25
C PRO A 70 22.20 5.62 8.56
N LEU A 71 20.93 5.65 8.15
CA LEU A 71 20.32 6.72 7.37
C LEU A 71 19.44 7.67 8.19
N ILE A 72 19.03 7.31 9.42
CA ILE A 72 18.00 8.06 10.18
C ILE A 72 18.36 9.52 10.48
N ASN A 73 19.66 9.81 10.55
CA ASN A 73 20.23 11.13 10.84
C ASN A 73 20.82 11.81 9.58
N GLN A 74 20.63 11.23 8.39
CA GLN A 74 21.04 11.85 7.14
C GLN A 74 19.99 12.87 6.71
N LEU A 75 20.44 14.11 6.43
CA LEU A 75 19.57 15.14 5.89
C LEU A 75 19.09 14.72 4.51
N ARG A 76 17.78 14.79 4.29
CA ARG A 76 17.21 14.56 2.97
C ARG A 76 16.30 15.70 2.58
N THR A 77 16.49 16.20 1.38
CA THR A 77 15.46 16.93 0.66
C THR A 77 14.48 15.91 0.12
N THR A 78 13.32 15.77 0.77
CA THR A 78 12.20 15.17 0.06
C THR A 78 11.83 16.11 -1.08
N GLN A 79 11.36 15.59 -2.22
CA GLN A 79 10.95 16.41 -3.37
C GLN A 79 9.88 17.46 -3.01
N ARG A 80 9.29 17.39 -1.81
CA ARG A 80 8.15 18.19 -1.38
C ARG A 80 8.41 19.06 -0.15
N SER A 81 9.53 18.91 0.55
CA SER A 81 9.93 19.82 1.63
C SER A 81 10.98 20.80 1.12
N ALA A 82 10.71 22.10 1.30
CA ALA A 82 11.68 23.15 1.02
C ALA A 82 12.88 23.13 1.98
N GLN A 83 12.74 22.48 3.14
CA GLN A 83 13.80 22.35 4.13
C GLN A 83 14.21 20.88 4.29
N PRO A 84 15.51 20.55 4.12
CA PRO A 84 16.01 19.23 4.43
C PRO A 84 15.79 18.92 5.91
N SER A 85 15.31 17.71 6.20
CA SER A 85 15.21 17.18 7.56
C SER A 85 15.63 15.72 7.58
N THR A 86 16.00 15.24 8.76
CA THR A 86 16.26 13.82 9.03
C THR A 86 14.98 13.14 9.52
N LEU A 87 14.88 11.81 9.38
CA LEU A 87 13.75 11.05 9.94
C LEU A 87 13.61 11.28 11.45
N MET A 88 14.74 11.34 12.17
CA MET A 88 14.76 11.59 13.61
C MET A 88 14.27 13.00 13.97
N GLN A 89 14.63 14.02 13.19
CA GLN A 89 14.13 15.38 13.38
C GLN A 89 12.61 15.46 13.16
N GLU A 90 12.10 14.79 12.12
CA GLU A 90 10.65 14.69 11.90
C GLU A 90 9.96 14.00 13.07
N ALA A 91 10.49 12.88 13.57
CA ALA A 91 9.89 12.21 14.72
C ALA A 91 9.89 13.11 15.98
N ARG A 92 11.00 13.80 16.28
CA ARG A 92 11.10 14.72 17.42
C ARG A 92 10.18 15.94 17.31
N LYS A 93 9.79 16.35 16.10
CA LYS A 93 8.81 17.42 15.89
C LYS A 93 7.44 17.04 16.46
N TYR A 94 7.04 15.77 16.39
CA TYR A 94 5.75 15.30 16.88
C TYR A 94 5.79 14.82 18.33
N TYR A 95 6.84 14.10 18.71
CA TYR A 95 6.94 13.45 20.02
C TYR A 95 7.80 14.22 21.04
N GLY A 96 8.41 15.32 20.63
CA GLY A 96 9.24 16.17 21.48
C GLY A 96 10.71 15.72 21.56
N ARG A 97 11.53 16.53 22.23
CA ARG A 97 13.00 16.35 22.32
C ARG A 97 13.44 15.07 23.03
N GLY A 98 12.60 14.52 23.91
CA GLY A 98 12.88 13.27 24.62
C GLY A 98 12.67 12.01 23.78
N PHE A 99 12.20 12.14 22.55
CA PHE A 99 11.96 11.00 21.68
C PHE A 99 13.28 10.32 21.29
N SER A 100 13.37 9.02 21.62
CA SER A 100 14.58 8.23 21.45
C SER A 100 14.55 7.38 20.19
N GLU A 101 15.75 6.98 19.79
CA GLU A 101 16.00 6.00 18.74
C GLU A 101 15.28 4.66 19.01
N GLU A 102 15.33 4.17 20.25
CA GLU A 102 14.64 2.95 20.66
C GLU A 102 13.12 3.05 20.48
N THR A 103 12.51 4.18 20.86
CA THR A 103 11.08 4.40 20.67
C THR A 103 10.72 4.45 19.18
N LEU A 104 11.55 5.09 18.34
CA LEU A 104 11.35 5.08 16.89
C LEU A 104 11.36 3.66 16.33
N GLY A 105 12.38 2.86 16.70
CA GLY A 105 12.49 1.46 16.29
C GLY A 105 11.26 0.64 16.67
N ALA A 106 10.76 0.83 17.90
CA ALA A 106 9.54 0.16 18.37
C ALA A 106 8.31 0.55 17.54
N ILE A 107 8.10 1.84 17.25
CA ILE A 107 6.97 2.30 16.42
C ILE A 107 7.03 1.69 15.01
N LEU A 108 8.23 1.67 14.40
CA LEU A 108 8.43 1.20 13.03
C LEU A 108 8.33 -0.33 12.89
N THR A 109 8.61 -1.10 13.94
CA THR A 109 8.64 -2.58 13.87
C THR A 109 7.43 -3.26 14.47
N THR A 110 6.61 -2.53 15.25
CA THR A 110 5.42 -3.10 15.87
C THR A 110 4.23 -3.02 14.89
N PRO A 111 3.46 -4.12 14.71
CA PRO A 111 2.20 -4.08 13.97
C PRO A 111 1.23 -3.05 14.54
N ALA A 112 0.37 -2.46 13.70
CA ALA A 112 -0.67 -1.56 14.18
C ALA A 112 -1.58 -2.31 15.18
N PRO A 113 -1.92 -1.70 16.33
CA PRO A 113 -2.86 -2.32 17.27
C PRO A 113 -4.24 -2.47 16.59
N PRO A 114 -5.01 -3.52 16.94
CA PRO A 114 -6.30 -3.82 16.31
C PRO A 114 -7.38 -2.76 16.58
N GLU A 115 -7.25 -2.02 17.68
CA GLU A 115 -8.06 -0.85 18.00
C GLU A 115 -7.11 0.34 18.10
N THR A 116 -7.53 1.50 17.59
CA THR A 116 -6.79 2.76 17.76
C THR A 116 -6.71 3.06 19.24
N SER A 117 -5.73 2.47 19.91
CA SER A 117 -5.31 2.85 21.24
C SER A 117 -5.21 4.37 21.22
N ASP A 118 -5.94 5.05 22.12
CA ASP A 118 -5.87 6.50 22.31
C ASP A 118 -4.46 7.00 22.69
N SER A 119 -3.47 6.10 22.72
CA SER A 119 -2.07 6.44 22.83
C SER A 119 -1.66 7.35 21.67
N SER A 120 -1.33 8.59 22.04
CA SER A 120 -0.72 9.59 21.17
C SER A 120 0.53 9.07 20.43
N ILE A 121 1.18 8.02 20.96
CA ILE A 121 2.36 7.38 20.35
C ILE A 121 2.01 6.77 18.99
N TRP A 122 0.83 6.17 18.81
CA TRP A 122 0.48 5.47 17.57
C TRP A 122 -0.08 6.39 16.48
N GLY A 123 -0.54 7.59 16.85
CA GLY A 123 -1.22 8.50 15.92
C GLY A 123 -0.35 9.03 14.76
N GLN A 124 0.98 8.85 14.80
CA GLN A 124 1.90 9.22 13.72
C GLN A 124 2.61 8.02 13.08
N ARG A 125 2.26 6.79 13.47
CA ARG A 125 2.95 5.58 13.01
C ARG A 125 2.96 5.48 11.49
N GLU A 126 1.81 5.68 10.85
CA GLU A 126 1.64 5.61 9.39
C GLU A 126 2.51 6.64 8.68
N HIS A 127 2.59 7.84 9.25
CA HIS A 127 3.42 8.92 8.74
C HIS A 127 4.91 8.58 8.83
N LEU A 128 5.36 8.11 10.00
CA LEU A 128 6.76 7.71 10.22
C LEU A 128 7.17 6.51 9.37
N LEU A 129 6.30 5.51 9.20
CA LEU A 129 6.57 4.36 8.32
C LEU A 129 6.70 4.79 6.87
N ARG A 130 5.83 5.70 6.41
CA ARG A 130 5.93 6.25 5.06
C ARG A 130 7.26 6.96 4.86
N LEU A 131 7.66 7.84 5.79
CA LEU A 131 8.95 8.54 5.72
C LEU A 131 10.14 7.58 5.77
N ALA A 132 10.11 6.57 6.65
CA ALA A 132 11.17 5.57 6.74
C ALA A 132 11.33 4.80 5.42
N ARG A 133 10.23 4.46 4.76
CA ARG A 133 10.26 3.79 3.45
C ARG A 133 10.69 4.71 2.31
N GLU A 134 10.40 6.00 2.37
CA GLU A 134 10.99 6.98 1.45
C GLU A 134 12.52 7.03 1.57
N VAL A 135 13.04 7.01 2.81
CA VAL A 135 14.48 6.98 3.07
C VAL A 135 15.11 5.71 2.50
N LEU A 136 14.50 4.54 2.75
CA LEU A 136 14.96 3.26 2.21
C LEU A 136 14.87 3.21 0.68
N ASP A 137 13.77 3.64 0.08
CA ASP A 137 13.59 3.67 -1.38
C ASP A 137 14.68 4.48 -2.07
N ALA A 138 14.95 5.68 -1.56
CA ALA A 138 16.00 6.54 -2.09
C ALA A 138 17.38 5.87 -1.98
N ALA A 139 17.69 5.23 -0.85
CA ALA A 139 18.95 4.53 -0.67
C ALA A 139 19.09 3.29 -1.58
N TYR A 140 18.02 2.55 -1.79
CA TYR A 140 18.03 1.38 -2.66
C TYR A 140 18.20 1.78 -4.12
N VAL A 141 17.46 2.78 -4.59
CA VAL A 141 17.57 3.34 -5.95
C VAL A 141 18.98 3.90 -6.20
N GLU A 142 19.57 4.61 -5.23
CA GLU A 142 20.94 5.12 -5.35
C GLU A 142 21.95 3.97 -5.48
N SER A 143 21.81 2.91 -4.68
CA SER A 143 22.73 1.77 -4.69
C SER A 143 22.71 0.96 -6.00
N THR A 144 21.67 1.09 -6.80
CA THR A 144 21.50 0.44 -8.10
C THR A 144 21.74 1.40 -9.27
N GLY A 145 22.43 2.52 -9.04
CA GLY A 145 22.77 3.48 -10.09
C GLY A 145 21.56 4.25 -10.62
N GLY A 146 20.51 4.40 -9.81
CA GLY A 146 19.28 5.12 -10.17
C GLY A 146 18.19 4.25 -10.80
N HIS A 147 18.41 2.94 -10.95
CA HIS A 147 17.45 2.03 -11.56
C HIS A 147 16.79 1.12 -10.54
N ARG A 148 15.47 0.92 -10.62
CA ARG A 148 14.83 -0.15 -9.86
C ARG A 148 15.14 -1.49 -10.55
N ASP A 149 15.78 -2.40 -9.83
CA ASP A 149 16.18 -3.72 -10.33
C ASP A 149 15.68 -4.82 -9.39
N HIS A 150 14.38 -5.11 -9.50
CA HIS A 150 13.68 -6.08 -8.67
C HIS A 150 14.19 -7.52 -8.87
N LEU A 151 14.83 -7.80 -10.01
CA LEU A 151 15.36 -9.12 -10.32
C LEU A 151 16.65 -9.38 -9.56
N ASN A 152 17.55 -8.39 -9.50
CA ASN A 152 18.87 -8.59 -8.92
C ASN A 152 19.00 -8.09 -7.48
N ASP A 153 18.14 -7.17 -7.02
CA ASP A 153 18.18 -6.68 -5.63
C ASP A 153 17.12 -7.39 -4.76
N PRO A 154 17.52 -8.29 -3.84
CA PRO A 154 16.59 -8.96 -2.94
C PRO A 154 15.86 -7.99 -1.99
N ARG A 155 16.38 -6.78 -1.78
CA ARG A 155 15.68 -5.72 -1.01
C ARG A 155 14.46 -5.19 -1.77
N GLN A 156 14.48 -5.28 -3.10
CA GLN A 156 13.40 -4.82 -3.98
C GLN A 156 12.40 -5.93 -4.34
N ARG A 157 12.61 -7.16 -3.85
CA ARG A 157 11.67 -8.29 -3.98
C ARG A 157 10.53 -8.25 -2.95
N ASN A 158 10.20 -7.07 -2.45
CA ASN A 158 9.14 -6.87 -1.47
C ASN A 158 7.99 -6.06 -2.12
N PRO A 159 6.75 -6.58 -2.21
CA PRO A 159 5.61 -5.85 -2.78
C PRO A 159 5.35 -4.52 -2.08
N TRP A 160 5.74 -4.41 -0.82
CA TRP A 160 5.63 -3.19 -0.05
C TRP A 160 6.58 -2.07 -0.47
N GLN A 161 7.72 -2.42 -1.08
CA GLN A 161 8.67 -1.46 -1.65
C GLN A 161 8.15 -0.93 -3.00
N GLU A 162 7.62 -1.82 -3.84
CA GLU A 162 7.00 -1.43 -5.12
C GLU A 162 5.69 -0.67 -4.95
N PHE A 163 5.01 -0.88 -3.83
CA PHE A 163 3.83 -0.12 -3.47
C PHE A 163 4.15 1.29 -2.93
N GLN A 164 5.40 1.58 -2.57
CA GLN A 164 5.74 2.87 -1.97
C GLN A 164 5.41 4.07 -2.88
N PRO A 165 5.72 4.08 -4.20
CA PRO A 165 5.29 5.14 -5.11
C PRO A 165 3.77 5.38 -5.09
N VAL A 166 2.97 4.33 -4.97
CA VAL A 166 1.50 4.45 -4.87
C VAL A 166 1.10 5.28 -3.65
N LEU A 167 1.68 4.98 -2.49
CA LEU A 167 1.44 5.74 -1.26
C LEU A 167 1.86 7.21 -1.38
N LEU A 168 2.97 7.48 -2.07
CA LEU A 168 3.48 8.84 -2.26
C LEU A 168 2.60 9.68 -3.18
N GLU A 169 2.07 9.07 -4.25
CA GLU A 169 1.13 9.75 -5.15
C GLU A 169 -0.22 9.97 -4.46
N CYS A 170 -0.73 8.99 -3.71
CA CYS A 170 -1.93 9.18 -2.87
C CYS A 170 -1.75 10.33 -1.87
N ALA A 171 -0.62 10.38 -1.16
CA ALA A 171 -0.31 11.49 -0.26
C ALA A 171 -0.17 12.83 -0.99
N ALA A 172 0.42 12.85 -2.19
CA ALA A 172 0.54 14.04 -3.04
C ALA A 172 -0.81 14.65 -3.36
N SER A 173 -1.71 13.76 -3.77
CA SER A 173 -2.97 14.15 -4.36
C SER A 173 -3.83 14.91 -3.35
N LEU A 174 -3.72 14.59 -2.06
CA LEU A 174 -4.38 15.31 -0.98
C LEU A 174 -3.76 16.67 -0.68
N GLN A 175 -2.42 16.77 -0.68
CA GLN A 175 -1.70 18.03 -0.40
C GLN A 175 -2.03 19.18 -1.37
N THR A 176 -2.67 18.89 -2.51
CA THR A 176 -3.15 19.91 -3.46
C THR A 176 -4.39 20.67 -2.97
N ASP A 177 -5.07 20.19 -1.91
CA ASP A 177 -6.25 20.86 -1.35
C ASP A 177 -5.83 22.13 -0.57
N PRO A 178 -6.32 23.33 -0.94
CA PRO A 178 -5.98 24.56 -0.22
C PRO A 178 -6.32 24.53 1.28
N ARG A 179 -7.27 23.69 1.69
CA ARG A 179 -7.65 23.48 3.11
C ARG A 179 -6.57 22.74 3.89
N ASP A 180 -5.69 22.00 3.22
CA ASP A 180 -4.64 21.19 3.85
C ASP A 180 -3.49 22.00 4.42
N LYS A 181 -3.40 23.30 4.12
CA LYS A 181 -2.43 24.20 4.78
C LYS A 181 -2.57 24.24 6.31
N LYS A 182 -3.71 23.77 6.85
CA LYS A 182 -3.99 23.70 8.28
C LYS A 182 -3.73 22.33 8.90
N ARG A 183 -3.62 21.26 8.09
CA ARG A 183 -3.45 19.90 8.59
C ARG A 183 -1.97 19.59 8.79
N SER A 184 -1.66 18.89 9.87
CA SER A 184 -0.35 18.28 10.05
C SER A 184 -0.12 17.19 8.99
N PRO A 185 1.14 16.93 8.60
CA PRO A 185 1.46 15.86 7.65
C PRO A 185 0.95 14.46 8.07
N ALA A 186 0.82 14.20 9.36
CA ALA A 186 0.25 12.95 9.85
C ALA A 186 -1.26 12.88 9.75
N GLU A 187 -1.99 13.99 9.98
CA GLU A 187 -3.42 14.04 9.69
C GLU A 187 -3.69 13.80 8.21
N VAL A 188 -2.89 14.41 7.32
CA VAL A 188 -2.96 14.15 5.87
C VAL A 188 -2.69 12.67 5.58
N SER A 189 -1.68 12.07 6.20
CA SER A 189 -1.35 10.65 6.01
C SER A 189 -2.49 9.74 6.49
N LEU A 190 -3.07 9.99 7.66
CA LEU A 190 -4.17 9.21 8.20
C LEU A 190 -5.45 9.36 7.35
N GLN A 191 -5.75 10.58 6.91
CA GLN A 191 -6.87 10.83 6.02
C GLN A 191 -6.69 10.12 4.68
N MET A 192 -5.47 10.11 4.14
CA MET A 192 -5.10 9.35 2.95
C MET A 192 -5.38 7.85 3.13
N MET A 193 -4.89 7.27 4.23
CA MET A 193 -5.09 5.85 4.54
C MET A 193 -6.56 5.48 4.69
N ARG A 194 -7.41 6.41 5.15
CA ARG A 194 -8.87 6.22 5.24
C ARG A 194 -9.56 6.36 3.90
N LEU A 195 -9.26 7.45 3.19
CA LEU A 195 -9.95 7.81 1.96
C LEU A 195 -9.74 6.74 0.89
N PHE A 196 -8.50 6.28 0.75
CA PHE A 196 -8.09 5.32 -0.27
C PHE A 196 -7.96 3.88 0.26
N ASN A 197 -8.47 3.57 1.44
CA ASN A 197 -8.22 2.29 2.10
C ASN A 197 -8.45 1.07 1.19
N SER A 198 -9.64 0.95 0.59
CA SER A 198 -9.97 -0.15 -0.33
C SER A 198 -9.05 -0.18 -1.56
N PHE A 199 -8.79 0.98 -2.16
CA PHE A 199 -7.88 1.13 -3.30
C PHE A 199 -6.47 0.66 -2.95
N LEU A 200 -5.92 1.14 -1.83
CA LEU A 200 -4.60 0.77 -1.34
C LEU A 200 -4.49 -0.73 -1.07
N ARG A 201 -5.53 -1.35 -0.48
CA ARG A 201 -5.60 -2.81 -0.26
C ARG A 201 -5.61 -3.58 -1.57
N GLN A 202 -6.38 -3.13 -2.57
CA GLN A 202 -6.44 -3.79 -3.87
C GLN A 202 -5.14 -3.61 -4.66
N ALA A 203 -4.53 -2.43 -4.57
CA ALA A 203 -3.28 -2.10 -5.26
C ALA A 203 -2.11 -2.95 -4.73
N ILE A 204 -1.96 -3.11 -3.41
CA ILE A 204 -0.90 -3.97 -2.88
C ILE A 204 -1.11 -5.46 -3.23
N MET A 205 -2.35 -5.93 -3.29
CA MET A 205 -2.65 -7.30 -3.76
C MET A 205 -2.25 -7.47 -5.23
N TYR A 206 -2.60 -6.50 -6.06
CA TYR A 206 -2.24 -6.51 -7.47
C TYR A 206 -0.71 -6.52 -7.66
N ILE A 207 0.01 -5.63 -6.98
CA ILE A 207 1.48 -5.58 -7.03
C ILE A 207 2.10 -6.89 -6.55
N ASN A 208 1.58 -7.51 -5.49
CA ASN A 208 2.05 -8.83 -5.05
C ASN A 208 1.95 -9.86 -6.16
N LEU A 209 0.80 -9.96 -6.82
CA LEU A 209 0.58 -10.90 -7.91
C LEU A 209 1.46 -10.59 -9.13
N GLN A 210 1.68 -9.30 -9.45
CA GLN A 210 2.62 -8.91 -10.51
C GLN A 210 4.03 -9.40 -10.20
N MET A 211 4.48 -9.25 -8.95
CA MET A 211 5.79 -9.73 -8.54
C MET A 211 5.89 -11.25 -8.57
N ASP A 212 4.85 -11.95 -8.13
CA ASP A 212 4.79 -13.42 -8.22
C ASP A 212 4.89 -13.85 -9.70
N VAL A 213 4.20 -13.18 -10.64
CA VAL A 213 4.33 -13.46 -12.09
C VAL A 213 5.76 -13.27 -12.59
N ILE A 214 6.43 -12.19 -12.17
CA ILE A 214 7.81 -11.88 -12.60
C ILE A 214 8.81 -12.92 -12.04
N GLN A 215 8.56 -13.43 -10.84
CA GLN A 215 9.44 -14.38 -10.15
C GLN A 215 9.11 -15.84 -10.44
N GLU A 216 7.93 -16.15 -10.98
CA GLU A 216 7.52 -17.52 -11.27
C GLU A 216 8.34 -18.08 -12.43
N HIS A 217 9.10 -19.11 -12.12
CA HIS A 217 9.93 -19.85 -13.08
C HIS A 217 9.26 -21.16 -13.51
N ASP A 218 8.18 -21.59 -12.84
CA ASP A 218 7.39 -22.75 -13.22
C ASP A 218 6.42 -22.40 -14.37
N GLU A 219 6.78 -22.84 -15.58
CA GLU A 219 5.98 -22.68 -16.79
C GLU A 219 4.54 -23.17 -16.66
N ARG A 220 4.26 -24.11 -15.74
CA ARG A 220 2.91 -24.66 -15.54
C ARG A 220 2.00 -23.72 -14.74
N LYS A 221 2.56 -22.95 -13.81
CA LYS A 221 1.82 -22.02 -12.94
C LYS A 221 1.65 -20.65 -13.57
N GLY A 222 2.57 -20.28 -14.46
CA GLY A 222 2.60 -18.99 -15.15
C GLY A 222 1.24 -18.57 -15.73
N PRO A 223 0.54 -19.41 -16.53
CA PRO A 223 -0.73 -19.01 -17.16
C PRO A 223 -1.86 -18.72 -16.16
N GLU A 224 -2.04 -19.55 -15.12
CA GLU A 224 -3.10 -19.34 -14.13
C GLU A 224 -2.82 -18.12 -13.26
N LEU A 225 -1.56 -17.96 -12.83
CA LEU A 225 -1.13 -16.80 -12.06
C LEU A 225 -1.30 -15.51 -12.87
N LEU A 226 -0.94 -15.53 -14.15
CA LEU A 226 -1.12 -14.40 -15.06
C LEU A 226 -2.60 -14.00 -15.23
N LEU A 227 -3.49 -14.98 -15.47
CA LEU A 227 -4.93 -14.71 -15.55
C LEU A 227 -5.47 -14.15 -14.23
N THR A 228 -4.97 -14.64 -13.10
CA THR A 228 -5.33 -14.13 -11.77
C THR A 228 -4.86 -12.69 -11.57
N THR A 229 -3.65 -12.36 -12.03
CA THR A 229 -3.11 -10.99 -12.01
C THR A 229 -3.92 -10.05 -12.90
N ILE A 230 -4.32 -10.48 -14.10
CA ILE A 230 -5.20 -9.69 -14.99
C ILE A 230 -6.54 -9.40 -14.28
N ALA A 231 -7.17 -10.41 -13.68
CA ALA A 231 -8.41 -10.23 -12.93
C ALA A 231 -8.24 -9.27 -11.74
N ALA A 232 -7.13 -9.36 -11.01
CA ALA A 232 -6.82 -8.42 -9.93
C ALA A 232 -6.60 -6.98 -10.43
N GLY A 233 -6.05 -6.81 -11.63
CA GLY A 233 -5.88 -5.51 -12.29
C GLY A 233 -7.22 -4.89 -12.70
N ARG A 234 -8.14 -5.67 -13.28
CA ARG A 234 -9.51 -5.22 -13.55
C ARG A 234 -10.22 -4.80 -12.26
N ARG A 235 -10.06 -5.59 -11.20
CA ARG A 235 -10.62 -5.26 -9.89
C ARG A 235 -10.04 -3.97 -9.32
N LEU A 236 -8.73 -3.73 -9.49
CA LEU A 236 -8.10 -2.46 -9.09
C LEU A 236 -8.73 -1.27 -9.81
N LYS A 237 -8.95 -1.35 -11.13
CA LYS A 237 -9.64 -0.30 -11.90
C LYS A 237 -11.05 -0.04 -11.36
N LYS A 238 -11.81 -1.10 -11.13
CA LYS A 238 -13.17 -1.01 -10.57
C LYS A 238 -13.19 -0.35 -9.17
N VAL A 239 -12.29 -0.76 -8.27
CA VAL A 239 -12.18 -0.15 -6.93
C VAL A 239 -11.79 1.32 -7.03
N PHE A 240 -10.92 1.69 -7.98
CA PHE A 240 -10.61 3.10 -8.24
C PHE A 240 -11.85 3.90 -8.69
N GLU A 241 -12.65 3.35 -9.61
CA GLU A 241 -13.89 3.98 -10.06
C GLU A 241 -14.90 4.16 -8.93
N GLU A 242 -15.13 3.13 -8.13
CA GLU A 242 -16.10 3.13 -7.04
C GLU A 242 -15.64 4.02 -5.87
N ASP A 243 -14.39 3.88 -5.43
CA ASP A 243 -13.92 4.48 -4.17
C ASP A 243 -13.16 5.80 -4.34
N VAL A 244 -12.68 6.12 -5.54
CA VAL A 244 -11.94 7.37 -5.79
C VAL A 244 -12.73 8.31 -6.70
N LEU A 245 -13.22 7.83 -7.84
CA LEU A 245 -13.95 8.69 -8.79
C LEU A 245 -15.34 9.08 -8.28
N GLN A 246 -16.09 8.13 -7.71
CA GLN A 246 -17.48 8.36 -7.31
C GLN A 246 -17.63 8.87 -5.87
N LYS A 247 -16.56 8.90 -5.08
CA LYS A 247 -16.64 9.22 -3.64
C LYS A 247 -16.85 10.72 -3.41
N PRO A 248 -17.96 11.13 -2.75
CA PRO A 248 -18.23 12.53 -2.48
C PRO A 248 -17.13 13.19 -1.65
N GLY A 249 -16.75 14.42 -2.03
CA GLY A 249 -15.74 15.21 -1.32
C GLY A 249 -14.30 14.93 -1.73
N THR A 250 -14.06 14.02 -2.67
CA THR A 250 -12.73 13.80 -3.27
C THR A 250 -12.36 14.99 -4.17
N PRO A 251 -11.23 15.70 -3.92
CA PRO A 251 -10.80 16.81 -4.76
C PRO A 251 -10.56 16.37 -6.22
N MET A 252 -10.90 17.19 -7.21
CA MET A 252 -10.77 16.83 -8.64
C MET A 252 -9.34 16.44 -9.08
N ALA A 253 -8.30 16.98 -8.43
CA ALA A 253 -6.92 16.62 -8.73
C ALA A 253 -6.59 15.16 -8.35
N VAL A 254 -7.31 14.61 -7.36
CA VAL A 254 -7.07 13.26 -6.84
C VAL A 254 -7.34 12.18 -7.89
N PRO A 255 -8.52 12.12 -8.53
CA PRO A 255 -8.76 11.08 -9.52
C PRO A 255 -7.87 11.18 -10.75
N LEU A 256 -7.40 12.38 -11.13
CA LEU A 256 -6.45 12.52 -12.24
C LEU A 256 -5.10 11.87 -11.93
N ILE A 257 -4.52 12.20 -10.76
CA ILE A 257 -3.22 11.66 -10.34
C ILE A 257 -3.31 10.13 -10.12
N ILE A 258 -4.34 9.68 -9.40
CA ILE A 258 -4.52 8.25 -9.12
C ILE A 258 -4.91 7.48 -10.39
N GLY A 259 -5.68 8.09 -11.30
CA GLY A 259 -6.01 7.48 -12.59
C GLY A 259 -4.75 7.22 -13.43
N MET A 260 -3.85 8.20 -13.54
CA MET A 260 -2.55 8.01 -14.22
C MET A 260 -1.73 6.88 -13.61
N LEU A 261 -1.74 6.76 -12.29
CA LEU A 261 -1.07 5.69 -11.57
C LEU A 261 -1.70 4.32 -11.86
N VAL A 262 -3.03 4.23 -11.85
CA VAL A 262 -3.75 3.00 -12.19
C VAL A 262 -3.42 2.56 -13.61
N GLU A 263 -3.47 3.47 -14.58
CA GLU A 263 -3.10 3.16 -15.96
C GLU A 263 -1.66 2.69 -16.07
N LYS A 264 -0.72 3.35 -15.38
CA LYS A 264 0.69 2.90 -15.36
C LYS A 264 0.84 1.51 -14.76
N LEU A 265 0.12 1.20 -13.69
CA LEU A 265 0.16 -0.12 -13.03
C LEU A 265 -0.40 -1.21 -13.94
N THR A 266 -1.46 -0.93 -14.71
CA THR A 266 -2.17 -1.93 -15.51
C THR A 266 -1.72 -2.02 -16.97
N ALA A 267 -1.01 -1.03 -17.51
CA ALA A 267 -0.64 -0.95 -18.92
C ALA A 267 0.06 -2.20 -19.48
N ASN A 268 1.00 -2.77 -18.72
CA ASN A 268 1.75 -3.96 -19.16
C ASN A 268 0.85 -5.19 -19.36
N PHE A 269 -0.24 -5.30 -18.60
CA PHE A 269 -1.10 -6.46 -18.61
C PHE A 269 -2.22 -6.36 -19.64
N GLU A 270 -2.66 -5.15 -19.99
CA GLU A 270 -3.60 -4.96 -21.10
C GLU A 270 -2.96 -5.35 -22.43
N ALA A 271 -1.69 -5.00 -22.63
CA ALA A 271 -0.92 -5.44 -23.79
C ALA A 271 -0.80 -6.98 -23.85
N LEU A 272 -0.60 -7.63 -22.70
CA LEU A 272 -0.48 -9.08 -22.60
C LEU A 272 -1.84 -9.79 -22.79
N GLU A 273 -2.92 -9.23 -22.26
CA GLU A 273 -4.28 -9.71 -22.48
C GLU A 273 -4.64 -9.69 -23.98
N GLN A 274 -4.30 -8.60 -24.67
CA GLN A 274 -4.48 -8.49 -26.12
C GLN A 274 -3.65 -9.52 -26.91
N HIS A 275 -2.50 -9.94 -26.37
CA HIS A 275 -1.68 -10.98 -26.99
C HIS A 275 -2.29 -12.37 -26.81
N ILE A 276 -2.80 -12.69 -25.61
CA ILE A 276 -3.46 -13.98 -25.32
C ILE A 276 -4.76 -14.15 -26.10
N ALA A 277 -5.47 -13.05 -26.39
CA ALA A 277 -6.74 -13.08 -27.10
C ALA A 277 -6.64 -13.30 -28.63
N ARG A 278 -5.42 -13.28 -29.20
CA ARG A 278 -5.16 -13.47 -30.65
C ARG A 278 -4.72 -14.90 -30.93
#